data_AF-A0A6A4S8T3-F1
#
_entry.id   AF-A0A6A4S8T3-F1
#
_cell.length_a   1.000
_cell.length_b   1.000
_cell.length_c   1.000
_cell.angle_alpha   90.00
_cell.angle_beta   90.00
_cell.angle_gamma   90.00
#
_symmetry.space_group_name_H-M   'P 1'
#
loop_
_entity.id
_entity.type
_entity.pdbx_description
1 polymer ?
#
loop_
_entity_poly.entity_id
_entity_poly.type
_entity_poly.pdbx_seq_one_letter_code
_entity_poly.pdbx_strand_id
1 'polypeptide(L)'
;MAIIIISLAAERFSTVEKLGTKTPSMNNLRAKKISHIRQELWVLKWKYKGAQEEERDELAELGSILRKKLTILRRAEWHRGPGKKTAKRRSAFISNPRSHQAADGTETKRRPCLFQRGDPDADGI
;
A
#
# COMPACT_ATOMS: atom_id res chain seq x y z
N MET A 1 15.15 -41.70 30.82
CA MET A 1 15.28 -40.25 31.06
C MET A 1 16.04 -39.51 29.94
N ALA A 2 17.17 -40.03 29.44
CA ALA A 2 17.94 -39.38 28.37
C ALA A 2 17.19 -39.18 27.04
N ILE A 3 16.29 -40.10 26.68
CA ILE A 3 15.50 -40.03 25.43
C ILE A 3 14.67 -38.75 25.38
N ILE A 4 14.03 -38.37 26.49
CA ILE A 4 13.18 -37.17 26.58
C ILE A 4 14.03 -35.90 26.39
N ILE A 5 15.23 -35.87 26.97
CA ILE A 5 16.15 -34.73 26.85
C ILE A 5 16.65 -34.58 25.40
N ILE A 6 16.97 -35.69 24.74
CA ILE A 6 17.42 -35.69 23.34
C ILE A 6 16.28 -35.25 22.41
N SER A 7 15.05 -35.71 22.64
CA SER A 7 13.87 -35.28 21.88
C SER A 7 13.61 -33.78 22.03
N LEU A 8 13.68 -33.25 23.26
CA LEU A 8 13.47 -31.84 23.54
C LEU A 8 14.58 -30.96 22.96
N ALA A 9 15.84 -31.42 23.05
CA ALA A 9 16.97 -30.72 22.47
C ALA A 9 16.90 -30.72 20.94
N ALA A 10 16.52 -31.84 20.32
CA ALA A 10 16.28 -31.88 18.89
C ALA A 10 15.14 -30.94 18.49
N GLU A 11 14.02 -30.91 19.20
CA GLU A 11 12.90 -30.01 18.87
C GLU A 11 13.27 -28.52 18.96
N ARG A 12 14.11 -28.15 19.94
CA ARG A 12 14.50 -26.74 20.17
C ARG A 12 15.70 -26.28 19.36
N PHE A 13 16.66 -27.17 19.11
CA PHE A 13 17.96 -26.83 18.53
C PHE A 13 18.21 -27.46 17.16
N SER A 14 17.35 -28.35 16.67
CA SER A 14 17.46 -28.78 15.27
C SER A 14 17.01 -27.65 14.36
N THR A 15 17.93 -27.20 13.51
CA THR A 15 17.63 -26.53 12.26
C THR A 15 17.06 -27.56 11.28
N VAL A 16 15.94 -28.21 11.62
CA VAL A 16 15.12 -28.83 10.59
C VAL A 16 14.65 -27.66 9.76
N GLU A 17 15.16 -27.58 8.53
CA GLU A 17 14.60 -26.70 7.53
C GLU A 17 13.14 -27.10 7.39
N LYS A 18 12.27 -26.37 8.11
CA LYS A 18 10.85 -26.35 7.82
C LYS A 18 10.80 -25.88 6.38
N LEU A 19 10.67 -26.82 5.46
CA LEU A 19 10.31 -26.58 4.07
C LEU A 19 9.13 -25.63 4.16
N GLY A 20 9.41 -24.35 3.96
CA GLY A 20 8.48 -23.29 4.26
C GLY A 20 7.27 -23.56 3.40
N THR A 21 6.18 -24.00 4.04
CA THR A 21 4.88 -23.98 3.41
C THR A 21 4.70 -22.52 3.02
N LYS A 22 4.85 -22.25 1.72
CA LYS A 22 4.63 -20.93 1.16
C LYS A 22 3.17 -20.65 1.48
N THR A 23 2.93 -19.94 2.57
CA THR A 23 1.59 -19.45 2.91
C THR A 23 1.08 -18.81 1.63
N PRO A 24 -0.08 -19.24 1.10
CA PRO A 24 -0.60 -18.67 -0.14
C PRO A 24 -0.58 -17.17 0.06
N SER A 25 0.20 -16.47 -0.79
CA SER A 25 0.49 -15.04 -0.65
C SER A 25 -0.83 -14.34 -0.39
N MET A 26 -1.11 -14.02 0.87
CA MET A 26 -2.39 -13.44 1.25
C MET A 26 -2.40 -12.08 0.58
N ASN A 27 -3.12 -11.99 -0.53
CA ASN A 27 -3.33 -10.76 -1.27
C ASN A 27 -3.59 -9.64 -0.26
N ASN A 28 -2.77 -8.60 -0.29
CA ASN A 28 -2.80 -7.52 0.71
C ASN A 28 -4.25 -7.07 0.91
N LEU A 29 -4.76 -7.21 2.13
CA LEU A 29 -6.14 -6.85 2.47
C LEU A 29 -6.47 -5.41 2.03
N ARG A 30 -5.47 -4.51 2.10
CA ARG A 30 -5.57 -3.12 1.61
C ARG A 30 -5.77 -3.03 0.10
N ALA A 31 -5.04 -3.80 -0.69
CA ALA A 31 -5.20 -3.84 -2.15
C ALA A 31 -6.59 -4.37 -2.55
N LYS A 32 -7.07 -5.41 -1.85
CA LYS A 32 -8.45 -5.92 -2.02
C LYS A 32 -9.49 -4.85 -1.71
N LYS A 33 -9.37 -4.16 -0.58
CA LYS A 33 -10.26 -3.04 -0.20
C LYS A 33 -10.23 -1.91 -1.23
N ILE A 34 -9.05 -1.54 -1.74
CA ILE A 34 -8.91 -0.53 -2.81
C ILE A 34 -9.65 -0.97 -4.09
N SER A 35 -9.52 -2.23 -4.49
CA SER A 35 -10.21 -2.77 -5.66
C SER A 35 -11.72 -2.74 -5.48
N HIS A 36 -12.20 -3.13 -4.30
CA HIS A 36 -13.62 -3.13 -3.98
C HIS A 36 -14.23 -1.72 -4.05
N ILE A 37 -13.58 -0.72 -3.43
CA ILE A 37 -14.06 0.68 -3.48
C ILE A 37 -14.08 1.21 -4.92
N ARG A 38 -13.14 0.79 -5.78
CA ARG A 38 -13.18 1.17 -7.22
C ARG A 38 -14.39 0.59 -7.94
N GLN A 39 -14.77 -0.65 -7.62
CA GLN A 39 -15.97 -1.27 -8.18
C GLN A 39 -17.23 -0.56 -7.70
N GLU A 40 -17.31 -0.23 -6.40
CA GLU A 40 -18.43 0.54 -5.84
C GLU A 40 -18.58 1.91 -6.52
N LEU A 41 -17.47 2.64 -6.71
CA LEU A 41 -17.47 3.92 -7.42
C LEU A 41 -17.91 3.78 -8.88
N TRP A 42 -17.56 2.68 -9.54
CA TRP A 42 -18.01 2.41 -10.90
C TRP A 42 -19.52 2.14 -10.95
N VAL A 43 -20.05 1.34 -10.02
CA VAL A 43 -21.50 1.09 -9.90
C VAL A 43 -22.26 2.40 -9.59
N LEU A 44 -21.78 3.20 -8.65
CA LEU A 44 -22.37 4.50 -8.33
C LEU A 44 -22.39 5.45 -9.52
N LYS A 45 -21.32 5.46 -10.34
CA LYS A 45 -21.30 6.24 -11.57
C LYS A 45 -22.41 5.84 -12.54
N TRP A 46 -22.71 4.54 -12.65
CA TRP A 46 -23.81 4.07 -13.49
C TRP A 46 -25.18 4.43 -12.90
N LYS A 47 -25.36 4.28 -11.59
CA LYS A 47 -26.60 4.69 -10.90
C LYS A 47 -26.86 6.19 -11.05
N TYR A 48 -25.84 7.02 -10.85
CA TYR A 48 -25.93 8.47 -11.01
C TYR A 48 -26.41 8.89 -12.40
N LYS A 49 -25.98 8.19 -13.45
CA LYS A 49 -26.44 8.48 -14.83
C LYS A 49 -27.92 8.21 -15.05
N GLY A 50 -28.50 7.24 -14.34
CA GLY A 50 -29.91 6.86 -14.47
C GLY A 50 -30.84 7.45 -13.39
N ALA A 51 -30.29 8.14 -12.40
CA ALA A 51 -31.05 8.67 -11.26
C ALA A 51 -31.79 9.97 -11.58
N GLN A 52 -32.91 10.17 -10.90
CA GLN A 52 -33.66 11.43 -10.89
C GLN A 52 -32.87 12.53 -10.16
N GLU A 53 -33.23 13.78 -10.39
CA GLU A 53 -32.47 14.95 -9.90
C GLU A 53 -32.36 14.97 -8.37
N GLU A 54 -33.43 14.59 -7.68
CA GLU A 54 -33.52 14.52 -6.22
C GLU A 54 -32.54 13.50 -5.59
N GLU A 55 -32.33 12.36 -6.27
CA GLU A 55 -31.45 11.28 -5.77
C GLU A 55 -29.98 11.50 -6.13
N ARG A 56 -29.68 12.43 -7.04
CA ARG A 56 -28.31 12.67 -7.52
C ARG A 56 -27.42 13.26 -6.44
N ASP A 57 -27.96 14.14 -5.61
CA ASP A 57 -27.22 14.79 -4.54
C ASP A 57 -26.76 13.76 -3.49
N GLU A 58 -27.65 12.85 -3.09
CA GLU A 58 -27.34 11.77 -2.16
C GLU A 58 -26.29 10.80 -2.76
N LEU A 59 -26.42 10.46 -4.04
CA LEU A 59 -25.45 9.60 -4.74
C LEU A 59 -24.08 10.27 -4.89
N ALA A 60 -24.05 11.60 -5.08
CA ALA A 60 -22.83 12.38 -5.13
C ALA A 60 -22.14 12.41 -3.76
N GLU A 61 -22.90 12.58 -2.68
CA GLU A 61 -22.37 12.55 -1.31
C GLU A 61 -21.76 11.19 -0.99
N LEU A 62 -22.46 10.09 -1.29
CA LEU A 62 -21.95 8.72 -1.16
C LEU A 62 -20.66 8.51 -1.97
N GLY A 63 -20.63 9.01 -3.19
CA GLY A 63 -19.43 8.99 -4.05
C GLY A 63 -18.25 9.74 -3.41
N SER A 64 -18.49 10.90 -2.80
CA SER A 64 -17.46 11.72 -2.14
C SER A 64 -16.83 10.97 -0.95
N ILE A 65 -17.64 10.29 -0.14
CA ILE A 65 -17.20 9.51 1.02
C ILE A 65 -16.29 8.37 0.58
N LEU A 66 -16.68 7.63 -0.47
CA LEU A 66 -15.87 6.53 -1.00
C LEU A 66 -14.55 7.01 -1.61
N ARG A 67 -14.54 8.15 -2.29
CA ARG A 67 -13.30 8.78 -2.80
C ARG A 67 -12.36 9.16 -1.66
N LYS A 68 -12.87 9.73 -0.57
CA LYS A 68 -12.09 10.03 0.65
C LYS A 68 -11.46 8.75 1.24
N LYS A 69 -12.25 7.69 1.40
CA LYS A 69 -11.77 6.37 1.87
C LYS A 69 -10.69 5.79 0.95
N LEU A 70 -10.88 5.87 -0.37
CA LEU A 70 -9.91 5.40 -1.36
C LEU A 70 -8.56 6.13 -1.24
N THR A 71 -8.58 7.46 -1.08
CA THR A 71 -7.36 8.27 -0.94
C THR A 71 -6.58 7.88 0.31
N ILE A 72 -7.25 7.70 1.45
CA ILE A 72 -6.62 7.27 2.71
C ILE A 72 -5.95 5.91 2.53
N LEU A 73 -6.66 4.94 1.94
CA LEU A 73 -6.11 3.59 1.72
C LEU A 73 -4.92 3.60 0.75
N ARG A 74 -4.98 4.39 -0.32
CA ARG A 74 -3.87 4.53 -1.27
C ARG A 74 -2.65 5.16 -0.60
N ARG A 75 -2.83 6.19 0.23
CA ARG A 75 -1.75 6.81 0.99
C ARG A 75 -1.13 5.81 1.95
N ALA A 76 -1.95 5.06 2.68
CA ALA A 76 -1.47 4.03 3.60
C ALA A 76 -0.71 2.89 2.90
N GLU A 77 -1.12 2.50 1.68
CA GLU A 77 -0.37 1.53 0.86
C GLU A 77 0.93 2.12 0.32
N TRP A 78 0.91 3.38 -0.13
CA TRP A 78 2.12 4.09 -0.58
C TRP A 78 3.19 4.11 0.50
N HIS A 79 2.82 4.42 1.76
CA HIS A 79 3.75 4.45 2.88
C HIS A 79 4.30 3.08 3.29
N ARG A 80 3.81 1.97 2.74
CA ARG A 80 4.32 0.61 3.02
C ARG A 80 5.66 0.32 2.34
N GLY A 81 5.89 0.88 1.15
CA GLY A 81 7.06 0.62 0.31
C GLY A 81 8.38 1.34 0.64
N PRO A 82 8.40 2.57 1.21
CA PRO A 82 9.63 3.33 1.35
C PRO A 82 10.62 2.69 2.32
N GLY A 83 10.16 2.05 3.41
CA GLY A 83 11.05 1.50 4.44
C GLY A 83 12.07 0.50 3.90
N LYS A 84 11.61 -0.50 3.14
CA LYS A 84 12.50 -1.52 2.54
C LYS A 84 13.45 -0.91 1.50
N LYS A 85 12.96 0.02 0.69
CA LYS A 85 13.77 0.72 -0.33
C LYS A 85 14.83 1.61 0.32
N THR A 86 14.46 2.36 1.37
CA THR A 86 15.37 3.20 2.15
C THR A 86 16.40 2.36 2.87
N ALA A 87 16.02 1.23 3.47
CA ALA A 87 16.97 0.30 4.09
C ALA A 87 17.97 -0.25 3.08
N LYS A 88 17.52 -0.65 1.88
CA LYS A 88 18.39 -1.11 0.79
C LYS A 88 19.33 -0.01 0.27
N ARG A 89 18.85 1.23 0.18
CA ARG A 89 19.68 2.39 -0.19
C ARG A 89 20.72 2.71 0.89
N ARG A 90 20.32 2.67 2.17
CA ARG A 90 21.23 2.84 3.31
C ARG A 90 22.30 1.74 3.34
N SER A 91 21.93 0.48 3.15
CA SER A 91 22.90 -0.63 3.11
C SER A 91 23.85 -0.51 1.93
N ALA A 92 23.34 -0.13 0.75
CA ALA A 92 24.17 0.08 -0.45
C ALA A 92 25.18 1.24 -0.25
N PHE A 93 24.73 2.34 0.37
CA PHE A 93 25.60 3.46 0.73
C PHE A 93 26.68 3.08 1.73
N ILE A 94 26.33 2.33 2.79
CA ILE A 94 27.30 1.84 3.79
C ILE A 94 28.31 0.89 3.14
N SER A 95 27.88 0.01 2.23
CA SER A 95 28.78 -0.94 1.55
C SER A 95 29.71 -0.30 0.52
N ASN A 96 29.27 0.76 -0.15
CA ASN A 96 30.06 1.47 -1.14
C ASN A 96 29.64 2.94 -1.20
N PRO A 97 30.30 3.82 -0.44
CA PRO A 97 29.94 5.23 -0.38
C PRO A 97 30.27 5.99 -1.69
N ARG A 98 31.28 5.54 -2.44
CA ARG A 98 31.72 6.22 -3.68
C ARG A 98 30.79 5.99 -4.86
N SER A 99 30.09 4.86 -4.93
CA SER A 99 29.09 4.61 -5.99
C SER A 99 27.87 5.53 -5.90
N HIS A 100 27.66 6.14 -4.73
CA HIS A 100 26.52 7.01 -4.47
C HIS A 100 26.80 8.51 -4.75
N GLN A 101 28.05 8.88 -5.05
CA GLN A 101 28.49 10.25 -5.36
C GLN A 101 28.40 10.60 -6.87
N ALA A 102 28.23 9.63 -7.76
CA ALA A 102 28.21 9.86 -9.22
C ALA A 102 26.81 10.14 -9.81
N ALA A 103 25.80 10.42 -8.98
CA ALA A 103 24.41 10.61 -9.41
C ALA A 103 23.92 12.07 -9.32
N ASP A 104 24.84 13.03 -9.19
CA ASP A 104 24.51 14.46 -9.11
C ASP A 104 24.33 15.11 -10.49
N GLY A 105 24.42 14.33 -11.58
CA GLY A 105 24.22 14.80 -12.97
C GLY A 105 23.06 14.14 -13.74
N THR A 106 22.39 13.13 -13.19
CA THR A 106 21.18 12.57 -13.80
C THR A 106 20.02 12.76 -12.84
N GLU A 107 19.45 13.96 -12.94
CA GLU A 107 18.22 14.37 -12.29
C GLU A 107 17.08 13.44 -12.76
N THR A 108 17.00 12.24 -12.18
CA THR A 108 15.84 11.37 -12.29
C THR A 108 14.76 12.04 -11.46
N LYS A 109 14.06 12.99 -12.10
CA LYS A 109 12.90 13.76 -11.65
C LYS A 109 12.31 13.20 -10.37
N ARG A 110 12.90 13.60 -9.24
CA ARG A 110 12.29 13.41 -7.93
C ARG A 110 11.09 14.32 -7.95
N ARG A 111 9.90 13.79 -8.25
CA ARG A 111 8.68 14.53 -7.90
C ARG A 111 8.72 14.66 -6.37
N PRO A 112 8.88 15.87 -5.81
CA PRO A 112 8.66 16.05 -4.40
C PRO A 112 7.20 15.69 -4.13
N CYS A 113 6.91 15.33 -2.90
CA CYS A 113 5.57 15.08 -2.41
C CYS A 113 4.73 16.38 -2.43
N LEU A 114 4.44 16.96 -3.60
CA LEU A 114 3.32 17.87 -3.80
C LEU A 114 2.19 17.02 -4.40
N PHE A 115 1.52 16.26 -3.54
CA PHE A 115 0.10 16.02 -3.79
C PHE A 115 -0.60 17.25 -3.20
N GLN A 116 -0.82 18.24 -4.06
CA GLN A 116 -1.58 19.44 -3.72
C GLN A 116 -2.83 19.00 -2.97
N ARG A 117 -3.10 19.62 -1.83
CA ARG A 117 -4.45 19.63 -1.25
C ARG A 117 -5.34 20.17 -2.37
N GLY A 118 -6.15 19.31 -2.96
CA GLY A 118 -7.34 19.80 -3.65
C GLY A 118 -8.26 20.27 -2.54
N ASP A 119 -8.34 21.59 -2.36
CA ASP A 119 -9.35 22.21 -1.53
C ASP A 119 -10.73 21.81 -2.11
N PRO A 120 -11.66 21.27 -1.31
CA PRO A 120 -12.92 20.76 -1.81
C PRO A 120 -13.96 21.84 -2.16
N ASP A 121 -13.61 23.13 -2.11
CA ASP A 121 -14.59 24.24 -2.14
C ASP A 121 -14.41 25.19 -3.35
N ALA A 122 -13.91 24.68 -4.48
CA ALA A 122 -13.67 25.47 -5.69
C ALA A 122 -14.64 25.11 -6.85
N ASP A 123 -15.91 24.91 -6.55
CA ASP A 123 -16.99 24.97 -7.56
C ASP A 123 -18.03 25.98 -7.05
N GLY A 124 -17.77 27.25 -7.36
CA GLY A 124 -18.79 28.29 -7.37
C GLY A 124 -19.36 28.39 -8.78
N ILE A 125 -20.70 28.42 -8.83
CA ILE A 125 -21.63 28.49 -9.98
C ILE A 125 -22.10 27.12 -10.47
#